data_AF-D9MN96-F1
#
_entry.id   AF-D9MN96-F1
#
_cell.length_a   1.000
_cell.length_b   1.000
_cell.length_c   1.000
_cell.angle_alpha   90.00
_cell.angle_beta   90.00
_cell.angle_gamma   90.00
#
_symmetry.space_group_name_H-M   'P 1'
#
loop_
_entity.id
_entity.type
_entity.pdbx_description
1 polymer ?
#
loop_
_entity_poly.entity_id
_entity_poly.type
_entity_poly.pdbx_seq_one_letter_code
_entity_poly.pdbx_strand_id
1 'polypeptide(L)'
;LVFLQWHEASTIVVVMLAALGFLSTLTILLIFWRHFQTPMVRSAGGPMCFLMLVPLLVAYLMVPTYVGLPTVSTCLCRQTFFTLCFTICISCITVRSFQIVCVFKLASRLPRAYGYWVRYHGPYVFVAFMTAFKVAIVVGSLLTTTTSPTARADPENPEVMILSCNPNYLKGLLANTSLDLLLSVAGFSFAYVGKELPTNYNEAKFITFCMTFYFSSSVSLCTFMSVYEGVLVTILD
;
A
#
# COMPACT_ATOMS: atom_id res chain seq x y z
N LEU A 1 27.31 -11.88 6.80
CA LEU A 1 26.19 -11.32 6.01
C LEU A 1 24.92 -11.97 6.53
N VAL A 2 24.06 -11.21 7.21
CA VAL A 2 22.79 -11.74 7.73
C VAL A 2 21.68 -11.33 6.76
N PHE A 3 20.90 -12.30 6.31
CA PHE A 3 19.79 -12.14 5.36
C PHE A 3 18.69 -13.14 5.73
N LEU A 4 17.44 -12.83 5.42
CA LEU A 4 16.31 -13.75 5.66
C LEU A 4 16.58 -15.08 4.96
N GLN A 5 16.84 -16.12 5.76
CA GLN A 5 17.05 -17.47 5.27
C GLN A 5 15.70 -18.15 5.04
N TRP A 6 15.63 -19.01 4.04
CA TRP A 6 14.43 -19.79 3.73
C TRP A 6 14.04 -20.78 4.84
N HIS A 7 14.96 -21.08 5.76
CA HIS A 7 14.76 -22.04 6.83
C HIS A 7 14.21 -21.42 8.13
N GLU A 8 14.18 -20.10 8.20
CA GLU A 8 13.60 -19.34 9.31
C GLU A 8 12.08 -19.54 9.38
N ALA A 9 11.55 -19.85 10.57
CA ALA A 9 10.12 -20.01 10.78
C ALA A 9 9.34 -18.73 10.40
N SER A 10 9.90 -17.57 10.71
CA SER A 10 9.36 -16.25 10.38
C SER A 10 9.17 -16.05 8.87
N THR A 11 10.20 -16.37 8.09
CA THR A 11 10.19 -16.33 6.63
C THR A 11 9.13 -17.27 6.05
N ILE A 12 9.06 -18.50 6.55
CA ILE A 12 8.09 -19.50 6.10
C ILE A 12 6.66 -19.01 6.36
N VAL A 13 6.37 -18.48 7.55
CA VAL A 13 5.03 -17.95 7.88
C VAL A 13 4.66 -16.79 6.96
N VAL A 14 5.57 -15.84 6.71
CA VAL A 14 5.31 -14.69 5.83
C VAL A 14 5.04 -15.13 4.39
N VAL A 15 5.83 -16.06 3.85
CA VAL A 15 5.64 -16.58 2.49
C VAL A 15 4.32 -17.35 2.37
N MET A 16 3.97 -18.17 3.38
CA MET A 16 2.69 -18.88 3.42
C MET A 16 1.50 -17.92 3.47
N LEU A 17 1.57 -16.88 4.32
CA LEU A 17 0.52 -15.86 4.41
C LEU A 17 0.38 -15.07 3.11
N ALA A 18 1.50 -14.73 2.46
CA ALA A 18 1.49 -14.07 1.15
C ALA A 18 0.89 -14.96 0.06
N ALA A 19 1.20 -16.26 0.05
CA ALA A 19 0.62 -17.23 -0.88
C ALA A 19 -0.90 -17.37 -0.70
N LEU A 20 -1.37 -17.45 0.56
CA LEU A 20 -2.81 -17.47 0.87
C LEU A 20 -3.50 -16.16 0.44
N GLY A 21 -2.86 -15.01 0.68
CA GLY A 21 -3.33 -13.69 0.22
C GLY A 21 -3.40 -13.59 -1.30
N PHE A 22 -2.40 -14.13 -1.99
CA PHE A 22 -2.37 -14.20 -3.45
C PHE A 22 -3.52 -15.04 -4.01
N LEU A 23 -3.70 -16.27 -3.50
CA LEU A 23 -4.74 -17.18 -3.97
C LEU A 23 -6.15 -16.64 -3.72
N SER A 24 -6.39 -16.03 -2.56
CA SER A 24 -7.67 -15.40 -2.25
C SER A 24 -7.95 -14.20 -3.16
N THR A 25 -6.97 -13.30 -3.35
CA THR A 25 -7.10 -12.14 -4.24
C THR A 25 -7.32 -12.56 -5.69
N LEU A 26 -6.60 -13.57 -6.16
CA LEU A 26 -6.75 -14.15 -7.50
C LEU A 26 -8.16 -14.72 -7.69
N THR A 27 -8.66 -15.47 -6.70
CA THR A 27 -10.01 -16.04 -6.74
C THR A 27 -11.07 -14.94 -6.83
N ILE A 28 -10.94 -13.88 -6.02
CA ILE A 28 -11.84 -12.71 -6.07
C ILE A 28 -11.77 -12.04 -7.44
N LEU A 29 -10.57 -11.82 -7.98
CA LEU A 29 -10.37 -11.21 -9.29
C LEU A 29 -11.04 -12.03 -10.40
N LEU A 30 -10.88 -13.35 -10.39
CA LEU A 30 -11.51 -14.25 -11.37
C LEU A 30 -13.03 -14.25 -11.26
N ILE A 31 -13.58 -14.22 -10.05
CA ILE A 31 -15.03 -14.10 -9.82
C ILE A 31 -15.54 -12.78 -10.38
N PHE A 32 -14.87 -11.67 -10.07
CA PHE A 32 -15.24 -10.34 -10.58
C PHE A 32 -15.15 -10.27 -12.11
N TRP A 33 -14.13 -10.89 -12.70
CA TRP A 33 -13.98 -10.98 -14.15
C TRP A 33 -15.12 -11.77 -14.79
N ARG A 34 -15.43 -12.95 -14.25
CA ARG A 34 -16.49 -13.82 -14.77
C ARG A 34 -17.88 -13.20 -14.62
N HIS A 35 -18.12 -12.48 -13.53
CA HIS A 35 -19.38 -11.80 -13.24
C HIS A 35 -19.36 -10.31 -13.60
N PHE A 36 -18.46 -9.88 -14.50
CA PHE A 36 -18.30 -8.46 -14.85
C PHE A 36 -19.58 -7.80 -15.38
N GLN A 37 -20.43 -8.57 -16.07
CA GLN A 37 -21.72 -8.10 -16.61
C GLN A 37 -22.84 -8.03 -15.56
N THR A 38 -22.60 -8.50 -14.32
CA THR A 38 -23.63 -8.44 -13.28
C THR A 38 -23.78 -7.01 -12.73
N PRO A 39 -25.02 -6.56 -12.45
CA PRO A 39 -25.27 -5.22 -11.93
C PRO A 39 -24.59 -4.98 -10.56
N MET A 40 -24.30 -6.05 -9.80
CA MET A 40 -23.55 -5.99 -8.55
C MET A 40 -22.10 -5.51 -8.73
N VAL A 41 -21.36 -6.05 -9.71
CA VAL A 41 -19.97 -5.60 -9.96
C VAL A 41 -19.96 -4.18 -10.48
N ARG A 42 -20.93 -3.81 -11.31
CA ARG A 42 -21.04 -2.48 -11.91
C ARG A 42 -21.44 -1.40 -10.89
N SER A 43 -22.24 -1.73 -9.87
CA SER A 43 -22.61 -0.82 -8.77
C SER A 43 -21.52 -0.71 -7.69
N ALA A 44 -20.81 -1.80 -7.41
CA ALA A 44 -19.73 -1.86 -6.42
C ALA A 44 -18.44 -1.13 -6.85
N GLY A 45 -18.32 -0.68 -8.11
CA GLY A 45 -17.18 0.11 -8.59
C GLY A 45 -16.65 -0.29 -9.96
N GLY A 46 -17.13 -1.41 -10.52
CA GLY A 46 -16.81 -1.87 -11.88
C GLY A 46 -15.30 -1.92 -12.13
N PRO A 47 -14.77 -1.18 -13.12
CA PRO A 47 -13.34 -1.20 -13.46
C PRO A 47 -12.40 -0.72 -12.33
N MET A 48 -12.90 0.03 -11.34
CA MET A 48 -12.09 0.44 -10.19
C MET A 48 -11.74 -0.70 -9.23
N CYS A 49 -12.57 -1.72 -9.12
CA CYS A 49 -12.25 -2.90 -8.32
C CYS A 49 -11.06 -3.67 -8.92
N PHE A 50 -10.95 -3.72 -10.25
CA PHE A 50 -9.80 -4.32 -10.91
C PHE A 50 -8.52 -3.51 -10.66
N LEU A 51 -8.62 -2.18 -10.68
CA LEU A 51 -7.50 -1.30 -10.33
C LEU A 51 -7.03 -1.43 -8.89
N MET A 52 -7.88 -1.91 -7.97
CA MET A 52 -7.49 -2.19 -6.59
C MET A 52 -6.91 -3.61 -6.43
N LEU A 53 -7.53 -4.60 -7.08
CA LEU A 53 -7.16 -6.02 -6.94
C LEU A 53 -5.85 -6.37 -7.66
N VAL A 54 -5.59 -5.78 -8.84
CA VAL A 54 -4.38 -6.09 -9.63
C VAL A 54 -3.09 -5.65 -8.90
N PRO A 55 -2.96 -4.41 -8.39
CA PRO A 55 -1.76 -4.02 -7.65
C PRO A 55 -1.61 -4.77 -6.34
N LEU A 56 -2.71 -5.16 -5.68
CA LEU A 56 -2.68 -5.99 -4.48
C LEU A 56 -2.12 -7.39 -4.78
N LEU A 57 -2.53 -7.99 -5.90
CA LEU A 57 -2.02 -9.28 -6.36
C LEU A 57 -0.52 -9.21 -6.69
N VAL A 58 -0.09 -8.13 -7.36
CA VAL A 58 1.34 -7.87 -7.61
C VAL A 58 2.10 -7.69 -6.29
N ALA A 59 1.53 -6.98 -5.31
CA ALA A 59 2.16 -6.80 -4.01
C ALA A 59 2.41 -8.14 -3.30
N TYR A 60 1.45 -9.08 -3.33
CA TYR A 60 1.65 -10.42 -2.78
C TYR A 60 2.74 -11.22 -3.50
N LEU A 61 2.84 -11.09 -4.83
CA LEU A 61 3.91 -11.72 -5.61
C LEU A 61 5.29 -11.13 -5.32
N MET A 62 5.37 -9.88 -4.86
CA MET A 62 6.63 -9.25 -4.50
C MET A 62 7.13 -9.68 -3.12
N VAL A 63 6.28 -10.19 -2.22
CA VAL A 63 6.69 -10.58 -0.86
C VAL A 63 7.82 -11.63 -0.86
N PRO A 64 7.80 -12.72 -1.65
CA PRO A 64 8.90 -13.68 -1.71
C PRO A 64 10.23 -13.07 -2.19
N THR A 65 10.20 -12.01 -2.99
CA THR A 65 11.42 -11.29 -3.43
C THR A 65 12.09 -10.53 -2.28
N TYR A 66 11.43 -10.44 -1.12
CA TYR A 66 12.04 -9.96 0.11
C TYR A 66 12.97 -10.99 0.79
N VAL A 67 12.92 -12.25 0.36
CA VAL A 67 13.71 -13.36 0.93
C VAL A 67 14.94 -13.63 0.06
N GLY A 68 16.10 -13.85 0.70
CA GLY A 68 17.37 -14.14 0.01
C GLY A 68 18.29 -12.94 -0.20
N LEU A 69 19.32 -13.11 -1.04
CA LEU A 69 20.42 -12.16 -1.17
C LEU A 69 19.97 -10.85 -1.87
N PRO A 70 20.14 -9.67 -1.24
CA PRO A 70 19.79 -8.40 -1.87
C PRO A 70 20.69 -8.12 -3.08
N THR A 71 20.10 -8.22 -4.27
CA THR A 71 20.67 -7.77 -5.54
C THR A 71 20.16 -6.36 -5.89
N VAL A 72 20.86 -5.65 -6.78
CA VAL A 72 20.49 -4.30 -7.24
C VAL A 72 19.05 -4.26 -7.77
N SER A 73 18.63 -5.29 -8.51
CA SER A 73 17.26 -5.43 -9.02
C SER A 73 16.22 -5.61 -7.92
N THR A 74 16.49 -6.46 -6.93
CA THR A 74 15.59 -6.60 -5.77
C THR A 74 15.48 -5.32 -4.95
N CYS A 75 16.56 -4.55 -4.80
CA CYS A 75 16.48 -3.27 -4.10
C CYS A 75 15.64 -2.23 -4.83
N LEU A 76 15.81 -2.11 -6.15
CA LEU A 76 14.98 -1.23 -6.96
C LEU A 76 13.50 -1.65 -6.90
N CYS A 77 13.25 -2.96 -6.94
CA CYS A 77 11.91 -3.54 -6.85
C CYS A 77 11.24 -3.24 -5.49
N ARG A 78 11.97 -3.45 -4.38
CA ARG A 78 11.48 -3.19 -3.02
C ARG A 78 11.19 -1.71 -2.76
N GLN A 79 12.03 -0.82 -3.27
CA GLN A 79 11.90 0.62 -3.03
C GLN A 79 10.86 1.28 -3.94
N THR A 80 10.65 0.73 -5.15
CA THR A 80 9.81 1.35 -6.17
C THR A 80 8.50 0.61 -6.35
N PHE A 81 8.56 -0.65 -6.78
CA PHE A 81 7.36 -1.40 -7.17
C PHE A 81 6.44 -1.69 -5.98
N PHE A 82 6.99 -2.16 -4.87
CA PHE A 82 6.19 -2.52 -3.71
C PHE A 82 5.43 -1.30 -3.18
N THR A 83 6.11 -0.18 -2.94
CA THR A 83 5.44 0.99 -2.38
C THR A 83 4.48 1.65 -3.36
N LEU A 84 4.77 1.64 -4.67
CA LEU A 84 3.82 2.11 -5.68
C LEU A 84 2.53 1.29 -5.68
N CYS A 85 2.62 -0.05 -5.63
CA CYS A 85 1.45 -0.91 -5.57
C CYS A 85 0.58 -0.61 -4.34
N PHE A 86 1.18 -0.48 -3.16
CA PHE A 86 0.45 -0.12 -1.94
C PHE A 86 -0.23 1.25 -2.04
N THR A 87 0.46 2.27 -2.56
CA THR A 87 -0.14 3.60 -2.74
C THR A 87 -1.31 3.58 -3.70
N ILE A 88 -1.22 2.83 -4.80
CA ILE A 88 -2.34 2.69 -5.75
C ILE A 88 -3.53 2.06 -5.03
N CYS A 89 -3.33 0.97 -4.28
CA CYS A 89 -4.39 0.31 -3.52
C CYS A 89 -5.08 1.27 -2.54
N ILE A 90 -4.31 1.99 -1.73
CA ILE A 90 -4.87 2.93 -0.73
C ILE A 90 -5.57 4.09 -1.41
N SER A 91 -5.00 4.63 -2.50
CA SER A 91 -5.64 5.67 -3.31
C SER A 91 -7.01 5.21 -3.81
N CYS A 92 -7.11 3.99 -4.33
CA CYS A 92 -8.38 3.41 -4.78
C CYS A 92 -9.39 3.31 -3.63
N ILE A 93 -8.98 2.82 -2.46
CA ILE A 93 -9.88 2.69 -1.30
C ILE A 93 -10.33 4.07 -0.80
N THR A 94 -9.42 5.04 -0.70
CA THR A 94 -9.74 6.42 -0.28
C THR A 94 -10.72 7.09 -1.25
N VAL A 95 -10.52 6.93 -2.56
CA VAL A 95 -11.48 7.42 -3.58
C VAL A 95 -12.83 6.74 -3.42
N ARG A 96 -12.86 5.45 -3.13
CA ARG A 96 -14.10 4.72 -2.90
C ARG A 96 -14.84 5.25 -1.67
N SER A 97 -14.14 5.50 -0.56
CA SER A 97 -14.71 6.15 0.62
C SER A 97 -15.26 7.54 0.29
N PHE A 98 -14.51 8.33 -0.48
CA PHE A 98 -14.94 9.66 -0.91
C PHE A 98 -16.17 9.63 -1.82
N GLN A 99 -16.28 8.65 -2.74
CA GLN A 99 -17.47 8.41 -3.56
C GLN A 99 -18.70 8.18 -2.70
N ILE A 100 -18.60 7.30 -1.71
CA ILE A 100 -19.71 7.01 -0.81
C ILE A 100 -20.16 8.30 -0.13
N VAL A 101 -19.25 9.07 0.48
CA VAL A 101 -19.62 10.34 1.13
C VAL A 101 -20.21 11.36 0.15
N CYS A 102 -19.63 11.48 -1.05
CA CYS A 102 -20.05 12.46 -2.05
C CYS A 102 -21.45 12.18 -2.58
N VAL A 103 -21.77 10.93 -2.90
CA VAL A 103 -23.07 10.54 -3.47
C VAL A 103 -24.23 10.97 -2.56
N PHE A 104 -24.03 10.94 -1.25
CA PHE A 104 -25.13 11.21 -0.33
C PHE A 104 -25.11 12.58 0.35
N LYS A 105 -23.93 13.11 0.71
CA LYS A 105 -23.82 14.37 1.46
C LYS A 105 -23.43 15.55 0.56
N LEU A 106 -22.66 15.29 -0.51
CA LEU A 106 -22.15 16.33 -1.39
C LEU A 106 -23.00 16.52 -2.65
N ALA A 107 -23.67 15.49 -3.15
CA ALA A 107 -24.59 15.61 -4.29
C ALA A 107 -25.76 16.55 -3.99
N SER A 108 -26.22 16.59 -2.73
CA SER A 108 -27.28 17.52 -2.27
C SER A 108 -26.77 18.94 -2.00
N ARG A 109 -25.53 19.09 -1.49
CA ARG A 109 -24.92 20.39 -1.17
C ARG A 109 -24.30 21.09 -2.37
N LEU A 110 -23.67 20.34 -3.29
CA LEU A 110 -22.82 20.84 -4.39
C LEU A 110 -23.02 19.99 -5.66
N PRO A 111 -24.20 20.05 -6.30
CA PRO A 111 -24.53 19.24 -7.48
C PRO A 111 -23.64 19.54 -8.69
N ARG A 112 -23.17 20.79 -8.85
CA ARG A 112 -22.25 21.17 -9.93
C ARG A 112 -20.88 20.50 -9.80
N ALA A 113 -20.28 20.51 -8.62
CA ALA A 113 -18.97 19.89 -8.39
C ALA A 113 -19.01 18.36 -8.60
N TYR A 114 -20.08 17.72 -8.13
CA TYR A 114 -20.31 16.29 -8.39
C TYR A 114 -20.49 15.99 -9.88
N GLY A 115 -21.24 16.84 -10.60
CA GLY A 115 -21.40 16.72 -12.05
C GLY A 115 -20.07 16.77 -12.82
N TYR A 116 -19.17 17.69 -12.46
CA TYR A 116 -17.81 17.74 -13.00
C TYR A 116 -17.01 16.47 -12.65
N TRP A 117 -17.07 16.03 -11.40
CA TRP A 117 -16.32 14.86 -10.95
C TRP A 117 -16.71 13.57 -11.67
N VAL A 118 -18.00 13.36 -11.91
CA VAL A 118 -18.51 12.23 -12.70
C VAL A 118 -18.13 12.41 -14.19
N ARG A 119 -18.25 13.62 -14.73
CA ARG A 119 -17.97 13.92 -16.15
C ARG A 119 -16.51 13.69 -16.54
N TYR A 120 -15.57 14.02 -15.66
CA TYR A 120 -14.14 13.94 -15.93
C TYR A 120 -13.49 12.65 -15.42
N HIS A 121 -14.26 11.59 -15.15
CA HIS A 121 -13.72 10.35 -14.57
C HIS A 121 -12.85 10.62 -13.32
N GLY A 122 -13.29 11.56 -12.47
CA GLY A 122 -12.51 12.06 -11.33
C GLY A 122 -11.91 11.00 -10.39
N PRO A 123 -12.54 9.84 -10.17
CA PRO A 123 -11.92 8.72 -9.47
C PRO A 123 -10.59 8.26 -10.09
N TYR A 124 -10.51 8.13 -11.41
CA TYR A 124 -9.29 7.72 -12.13
C TYR A 124 -8.24 8.83 -12.12
N VAL A 125 -8.69 10.09 -12.30
CA VAL A 125 -7.81 11.26 -12.24
C VAL A 125 -7.15 11.38 -10.87
N PHE A 126 -7.88 11.13 -9.79
CA PHE A 126 -7.33 11.15 -8.44
C PHE A 126 -6.26 10.06 -8.24
N VAL A 127 -6.55 8.81 -8.63
CA VAL A 127 -5.58 7.71 -8.51
C VAL A 127 -4.34 8.00 -9.34
N ALA A 128 -4.49 8.49 -10.57
CA ALA A 128 -3.37 8.88 -11.42
C ALA A 128 -2.53 10.00 -10.81
N PHE A 129 -3.17 11.02 -10.24
CA PHE A 129 -2.49 12.12 -9.56
C PHE A 129 -1.68 11.63 -8.34
N MET A 130 -2.29 10.82 -7.47
CA MET A 130 -1.59 10.27 -6.30
C MET A 130 -0.44 9.34 -6.70
N THR A 131 -0.63 8.54 -7.74
CA THR A 131 0.43 7.67 -8.28
C THR A 131 1.58 8.50 -8.84
N ALA A 132 1.29 9.56 -9.61
CA ALA A 132 2.32 10.46 -10.14
C ALA A 132 3.11 11.15 -9.01
N PHE A 133 2.41 11.61 -7.96
CA PHE A 133 3.05 12.20 -6.80
C PHE A 133 3.95 11.20 -6.06
N LYS A 134 3.49 9.95 -5.90
CA LYS A 134 4.29 8.87 -5.31
C LYS A 134 5.54 8.57 -6.15
N VAL A 135 5.40 8.49 -7.47
CA VAL A 135 6.54 8.31 -8.38
C VAL A 135 7.54 9.45 -8.21
N ALA A 136 7.09 10.71 -8.10
CA ALA A 136 7.98 11.84 -7.86
C ALA A 136 8.74 11.73 -6.53
N ILE A 137 8.08 11.28 -5.45
CA ILE A 137 8.74 11.03 -4.15
C ILE A 137 9.79 9.93 -4.28
N VAL A 138 9.46 8.82 -4.94
CA VAL A 138 10.38 7.68 -5.11
C VAL A 138 11.57 8.07 -5.98
N VAL A 139 11.34 8.72 -7.12
CA VAL A 139 12.40 9.20 -8.02
C VAL A 139 13.27 10.25 -7.34
N GLY A 140 12.69 11.20 -6.62
CA GLY A 140 13.43 12.17 -5.83
C GLY A 140 14.32 11.49 -4.79
N SER A 141 13.81 10.47 -4.11
CA SER A 141 14.57 9.67 -3.14
C SER A 141 15.70 8.87 -3.80
N LEU A 142 15.49 8.37 -5.03
CA LEU A 142 16.51 7.66 -5.80
C LEU A 142 17.59 8.61 -6.33
N LEU A 143 17.27 9.86 -6.64
CA LEU A 143 18.26 10.85 -7.08
C LEU A 143 19.16 11.33 -5.94
N THR A 144 18.63 11.41 -4.72
CA THR A 144 19.40 11.80 -3.53
C THR A 144 20.25 10.67 -2.95
N THR A 145 20.03 9.43 -3.38
CA THR A 145 20.62 8.24 -2.77
C THR A 145 21.32 7.40 -3.84
N THR A 146 22.61 7.11 -3.69
CA THR A 146 23.31 6.21 -4.62
C THR A 146 22.63 4.85 -4.64
N THR A 147 22.21 4.39 -5.82
CA THR A 147 21.50 3.11 -6.08
C THR A 147 22.36 1.86 -5.85
N SER A 148 23.63 2.04 -5.47
CA SER A 148 24.54 0.97 -5.12
C SER A 148 24.21 0.40 -3.72
N PRO A 149 24.04 -0.93 -3.59
CA PRO A 149 23.85 -1.56 -2.29
C PRO A 149 25.07 -1.28 -1.41
N THR A 150 24.85 -0.55 -0.32
CA THR A 150 25.90 -0.22 0.65
C THR A 150 25.90 -1.23 1.77
N ALA A 151 27.02 -1.91 1.98
CA ALA A 151 27.24 -2.75 3.15
C ALA A 151 27.47 -1.85 4.36
N ARG A 152 26.69 -2.02 5.42
CA ARG A 152 26.97 -1.45 6.75
C ARG A 152 27.27 -2.59 7.72
N ALA A 153 28.26 -2.38 8.58
CA ALA A 153 28.44 -3.24 9.76
C ALA A 153 27.30 -2.96 10.75
N ASP A 154 26.79 -4.02 11.37
CA ASP A 154 25.78 -3.97 12.42
C ASP A 154 26.33 -3.18 13.62
N PRO A 155 25.58 -2.20 14.15
CA PRO A 155 26.01 -1.42 15.31
C PRO A 155 26.21 -2.27 16.59
N GLU A 156 25.55 -3.43 16.72
CA GLU A 156 25.72 -4.33 17.87
C GLU A 156 26.82 -5.37 17.68
N ASN A 157 27.12 -5.77 16.44
CA ASN A 157 28.16 -6.75 16.13
C ASN A 157 28.98 -6.34 14.89
N PRO A 158 30.21 -5.84 15.04
CA PRO A 158 31.04 -5.38 13.91
C PRO A 158 31.41 -6.51 12.92
N GLU A 159 31.17 -7.77 13.26
CA GLU A 159 31.36 -8.94 12.37
C GLU A 159 30.16 -9.20 11.43
N VAL A 160 28.99 -8.60 11.71
CA VAL A 160 27.77 -8.77 10.92
C VAL A 160 27.63 -7.63 9.92
N MET A 161 27.80 -7.91 8.62
CA MET A 161 27.46 -6.95 7.57
C MET A 161 25.99 -7.06 7.17
N ILE A 162 25.23 -5.98 7.35
CA ILE A 162 23.87 -5.78 6.88
C ILE A 162 23.95 -5.04 5.54
N LEU A 163 23.49 -5.67 4.46
CA LEU A 163 23.44 -5.04 3.14
C LEU A 163 22.15 -4.23 3.05
N SER A 164 22.25 -2.90 3.07
CA SER A 164 21.11 -1.99 3.03
C SER A 164 21.17 -1.11 1.79
N CYS A 165 20.04 -0.93 1.12
CA CYS A 165 19.96 -0.19 -0.14
C CYS A 165 19.69 1.30 0.02
N ASN A 166 19.66 1.82 1.25
CA ASN A 166 19.56 3.25 1.47
C ASN A 166 20.41 3.71 2.68
N PRO A 167 21.49 4.49 2.49
CA PRO A 167 22.29 5.07 3.58
C PRO A 167 21.52 6.07 4.49
N ASN A 168 20.37 6.60 4.04
CA ASN A 168 19.48 7.49 4.79
C ASN A 168 18.08 6.86 4.99
N TYR A 169 18.05 5.64 5.52
CA TYR A 169 16.83 4.82 5.66
C TYR A 169 15.66 5.58 6.33
N LEU A 170 15.93 6.40 7.36
CA LEU A 170 14.88 7.11 8.11
C LEU A 170 14.16 8.16 7.24
N LYS A 171 14.93 9.00 6.53
CA LYS A 171 14.36 10.06 5.68
C LYS A 171 13.64 9.47 4.47
N GLY A 172 14.22 8.44 3.85
CA GLY A 172 13.60 7.74 2.72
C GLY A 172 12.32 7.02 3.12
N LEU A 173 12.31 6.33 4.26
CA LEU A 173 11.13 5.65 4.79
C LEU A 173 10.03 6.65 5.13
N LEU A 174 10.36 7.72 5.86
CA LEU A 174 9.38 8.72 6.29
C LEU A 174 8.79 9.48 5.11
N ALA A 175 9.62 9.86 4.13
CA ALA A 175 9.14 10.47 2.88
C ALA A 175 8.21 9.53 2.12
N ASN A 176 8.58 8.25 2.00
CA ASN A 176 7.80 7.26 1.26
C ASN A 176 6.46 6.98 1.97
N THR A 177 6.45 6.74 3.28
CA THR A 177 5.23 6.40 4.04
C THR A 177 4.32 7.61 4.28
N SER A 178 4.84 8.85 4.21
CA SER A 178 4.07 10.07 4.51
C SER A 178 2.80 10.22 3.65
N LEU A 179 2.91 9.95 2.33
CA LEU A 179 1.78 10.06 1.43
C LEU A 179 0.69 9.03 1.77
N ASP A 180 1.08 7.79 2.00
CA ASP A 180 0.13 6.72 2.32
C ASP A 180 -0.55 6.94 3.67
N LEU A 181 0.19 7.49 4.65
CA LEU A 181 -0.35 7.88 5.94
C LEU A 181 -1.40 8.99 5.80
N LEU A 182 -1.12 10.01 5.00
CA LEU A 182 -2.07 11.09 4.71
C LEU A 182 -3.34 10.55 4.04
N LEU A 183 -3.17 9.67 3.04
CA LEU A 183 -4.29 9.03 2.35
C LEU A 183 -5.12 8.15 3.31
N SER A 184 -4.47 7.46 4.25
CA SER A 184 -5.13 6.63 5.25
C SER A 184 -5.96 7.46 6.22
N VAL A 185 -5.43 8.59 6.69
CA VAL A 185 -6.18 9.54 7.55
C VAL A 185 -7.38 10.11 6.79
N ALA A 186 -7.17 10.57 5.56
CA ALA A 186 -8.27 11.07 4.71
C ALA A 186 -9.33 9.99 4.45
N GLY A 187 -8.92 8.77 4.13
CA GLY A 187 -9.79 7.62 3.93
C GLY A 187 -10.59 7.28 5.18
N PHE A 188 -9.96 7.30 6.36
CA PHE A 188 -10.63 7.12 7.64
C PHE A 188 -11.66 8.23 7.92
N SER A 189 -11.31 9.50 7.71
CA SER A 189 -12.24 10.62 7.88
C SER A 189 -13.47 10.48 6.99
N PHE A 190 -13.28 10.14 5.70
CA PHE A 190 -14.40 9.90 4.79
C PHE A 190 -15.22 8.69 5.21
N ALA A 191 -14.59 7.58 5.56
CA ALA A 191 -15.30 6.37 6.00
C ALA A 191 -16.10 6.61 7.29
N TYR A 192 -15.57 7.43 8.22
CA TYR A 192 -16.24 7.81 9.45
C TYR A 192 -17.49 8.66 9.17
N VAL A 193 -17.39 9.67 8.30
CA VAL A 193 -18.56 10.47 7.86
C VAL A 193 -19.58 9.58 7.13
N GLY A 194 -19.10 8.56 6.42
CA GLY A 194 -19.90 7.55 5.73
C GLY A 194 -20.81 6.71 6.63
N LYS A 195 -20.53 6.64 7.94
CA LYS A 195 -21.33 5.85 8.90
C LYS A 195 -22.72 6.41 9.16
N GLU A 196 -22.96 7.69 8.92
CA GLU A 196 -24.25 8.33 9.19
C GLU A 196 -25.33 8.03 8.13
N LEU A 197 -25.07 7.12 7.18
CA LEU A 197 -25.85 7.01 5.95
C LEU A 197 -26.68 5.72 5.84
N PRO A 198 -27.94 5.81 5.38
CA PRO A 198 -28.93 4.73 5.45
C PRO A 198 -28.78 3.64 4.38
N THR A 199 -27.66 3.55 3.68
CA THR A 199 -27.42 2.51 2.66
C THR A 199 -26.14 1.74 2.98
N ASN A 200 -26.28 0.43 3.21
CA ASN A 200 -25.20 -0.55 3.35
C ASN A 200 -24.10 -0.18 4.39
N TYR A 201 -24.52 -0.03 5.64
CA TYR A 201 -23.66 0.23 6.82
C TYR A 201 -22.49 -0.76 7.03
N ASN A 202 -22.46 -1.88 6.31
CA ASN A 202 -21.39 -2.88 6.41
C ASN A 202 -20.17 -2.54 5.53
N GLU A 203 -20.35 -1.85 4.40
CA GLU A 203 -19.24 -1.54 3.48
C GLU A 203 -18.35 -0.42 4.05
N ALA A 204 -18.94 0.69 4.50
CA ALA A 204 -18.20 1.80 5.11
C ALA A 204 -17.47 1.39 6.40
N LYS A 205 -18.05 0.47 7.20
CA LYS A 205 -17.39 -0.10 8.38
C LYS A 205 -16.15 -0.90 8.02
N PHE A 206 -16.25 -1.79 7.01
CA PHE A 206 -15.12 -2.58 6.56
C PHE A 206 -13.99 -1.67 6.05
N ILE A 207 -14.32 -0.66 5.26
CA ILE A 207 -13.34 0.31 4.77
C ILE A 207 -12.69 1.08 5.94
N THR A 208 -13.47 1.51 6.92
CA THR A 208 -12.95 2.18 8.13
C THR A 208 -11.95 1.27 8.85
N PHE A 209 -12.31 -0.01 9.05
CA PHE A 209 -11.47 -0.99 9.72
C PHE A 209 -10.17 -1.23 8.96
N CYS A 210 -10.23 -1.40 7.63
CA CYS A 210 -9.04 -1.55 6.79
C CYS A 210 -8.11 -0.32 6.87
N MET A 211 -8.66 0.89 6.82
CA MET A 211 -7.89 2.13 6.92
C MET A 211 -7.25 2.30 8.30
N THR A 212 -7.97 1.97 9.38
CA THR A 212 -7.39 2.01 10.74
C THR A 212 -6.26 0.99 10.89
N PHE A 213 -6.45 -0.23 10.38
CA PHE A 213 -5.42 -1.27 10.44
C PHE A 213 -4.17 -0.89 9.61
N TYR A 214 -4.36 -0.28 8.45
CA TYR A 214 -3.24 0.22 7.65
C TYR A 214 -2.50 1.36 8.35
N PHE A 215 -3.23 2.32 8.93
CA PHE A 215 -2.64 3.42 9.68
C PHE A 215 -1.83 2.90 10.88
N SER A 216 -2.39 2.00 11.69
CA SER A 216 -1.70 1.46 12.86
C SER A 216 -0.47 0.66 12.48
N SER A 217 -0.56 -0.22 11.48
CA SER A 217 0.59 -1.00 11.00
C SER A 217 1.70 -0.11 10.42
N SER A 218 1.34 0.96 9.68
CA SER A 218 2.31 1.91 9.13
C SER A 218 3.01 2.71 10.22
N VAL A 219 2.30 3.16 11.25
CA VAL A 219 2.89 3.86 12.40
C VAL A 219 3.81 2.94 13.17
N SER A 220 3.37 1.71 13.47
CA SER A 220 4.19 0.70 14.17
C SER A 220 5.46 0.35 13.40
N LEU A 221 5.38 0.24 12.07
CA LEU A 221 6.55 -0.01 11.23
C LEU A 221 7.50 1.18 11.24
N CYS A 222 6.99 2.40 11.13
CA CYS A 222 7.83 3.60 11.22
C CYS A 222 8.51 3.74 12.58
N THR A 223 7.82 3.47 13.70
CA THR A 223 8.42 3.53 15.03
C THR A 223 9.45 2.44 15.23
N PHE A 224 9.15 1.20 14.83
CA PHE A 224 10.10 0.09 14.90
C PHE A 224 11.36 0.39 14.09
N MET A 225 11.21 0.82 12.84
CA MET A 225 12.35 1.18 11.99
C MET A 225 13.15 2.39 12.53
N SER A 226 12.49 3.34 13.21
CA SER A 226 13.16 4.48 13.84
C SER A 226 13.95 4.10 15.09
N VAL A 227 13.44 3.14 15.87
CA VAL A 227 14.08 2.66 17.11
C VAL A 227 15.29 1.76 16.80
N TYR A 228 15.19 0.91 15.78
CA TYR A 228 16.20 -0.10 15.47
C TYR A 228 17.16 0.28 14.34
N GLU A 229 17.28 1.57 14.03
CA GLU A 229 18.15 2.08 12.96
C GLU A 229 18.01 1.38 11.59
N GLY A 230 16.83 0.85 11.29
CA GLY A 230 16.57 0.07 10.07
C GLY A 230 17.15 -1.36 10.08
N VAL A 231 17.65 -1.84 11.22
CA VAL A 231 18.00 -3.24 11.45
C VAL A 231 16.71 -4.02 11.77
N LEU A 232 16.00 -4.44 10.73
CA LEU A 232 14.80 -5.27 10.87
C LEU A 232 15.14 -6.73 11.29
N VAL A 233 16.42 -7.08 11.35
CA VAL A 233 16.88 -8.48 11.25
C VAL A 233 17.31 -9.09 12.59
N THR A 234 17.61 -8.32 13.64
CA THR A 234 18.28 -8.87 14.84
C THR A 234 17.38 -9.22 16.03
N ILE A 235 16.05 -9.12 15.92
CA ILE A 235 15.15 -9.30 17.10
C ILE A 235 14.34 -10.60 17.04
N LEU A 236 14.50 -11.41 15.98
CA LEU A 236 13.83 -12.70 15.89
C LEU A 236 14.81 -13.89 15.91
N ASP A 237 15.96 -13.68 16.57
CA ASP A 237 16.82 -14.75 17.10
C ASP A 237 16.71 -14.75 18.64
#